data_AF-A0A1G6KWN0-F1
#
_entry.id   AF-A0A1G6KWN0-F1
#
_cell.length_a   1.000
_cell.length_b   1.000
_cell.length_c   1.000
_cell.angle_alpha   90.00
_cell.angle_beta   90.00
_cell.angle_gamma   90.00
#
_symmetry.space_group_name_H-M   'P 1'
#
loop_
_entity.id
_entity.type
_entity.pdbx_description
1 polymer ?
#
loop_
_entity_poly.entity_id
_entity_poly.type
_entity_poly.pdbx_seq_one_letter_code
_entity_poly.pdbx_strand_id
1 'polypeptide(L)'
;MEQTLTQLPEIWQPFLDKIAPTKKDIVLMALTQCDDLALWQSKVGGDPYMPLDVKFPEDQNGQPLALLAQINFAEMPAHADFPTQGILQFFIGSDDLYGLDFDDQQRQDGFRVLYYEQVINDPAQLQQDFSAINAKRHADASLPFSGQYAIQFELNHQFISISDFSFASKIFAVDQLYDFEAQYGGDDLWQDMIEPYSEVVSANGHQLGGYPFFTQEDPRSDTPKWQNYQLLLQIDTDDAENDIMWGDSGVGNFFIDPVDLKNKDFSKVMYNWDCY
;
A
#
# COMPACT_ATOMS: atom_id res chain seq x y z
N MET A 1 -16.15 -3.80 -1.04
CA MET A 1 -17.41 -3.99 -1.80
C MET A 1 -17.05 -4.28 -3.25
N GLU A 2 -17.78 -5.16 -3.93
CA GLU A 2 -17.54 -5.46 -5.35
C GLU A 2 -17.96 -4.26 -6.22
N GLN A 3 -16.99 -3.66 -6.92
CA GLN A 3 -17.26 -2.51 -7.80
C GLN A 3 -18.07 -2.95 -9.01
N THR A 4 -19.27 -2.38 -9.17
CA THR A 4 -20.17 -2.70 -10.27
C THR A 4 -20.47 -1.46 -11.10
N LEU A 5 -19.98 -1.40 -12.34
CA LEU A 5 -20.15 -0.25 -13.23
C LEU A 5 -21.62 0.11 -13.51
N THR A 6 -22.57 -0.81 -13.30
CA THR A 6 -24.01 -0.54 -13.45
C THR A 6 -24.57 0.36 -12.34
N GLN A 7 -23.83 0.57 -11.25
CA GLN A 7 -24.20 1.49 -10.17
C GLN A 7 -23.79 2.94 -10.48
N LEU A 8 -22.96 3.16 -11.51
CA LEU A 8 -22.56 4.50 -11.91
C LEU A 8 -23.75 5.30 -12.46
N PRO A 9 -23.84 6.61 -12.17
CA PRO A 9 -24.86 7.48 -12.75
C PRO A 9 -24.81 7.51 -14.29
N GLU A 10 -25.94 7.84 -14.93
CA GLU A 10 -26.07 7.83 -16.40
C GLU A 10 -25.04 8.71 -17.13
N ILE A 11 -24.54 9.77 -16.47
CA ILE A 11 -23.49 10.66 -17.01
C ILE A 11 -22.18 9.91 -17.35
N TRP A 12 -21.95 8.74 -16.74
CA TRP A 12 -20.77 7.91 -17.01
C TRP A 12 -20.94 6.93 -18.17
N GLN A 13 -22.15 6.76 -18.71
CA GLN A 13 -22.42 5.86 -19.84
C GLN A 13 -21.47 6.08 -21.04
N PRO A 14 -21.13 7.32 -21.46
CA PRO A 14 -20.19 7.55 -22.56
C PRO A 14 -18.75 7.09 -22.30
N PHE A 15 -18.40 6.83 -21.03
CA PHE A 15 -17.04 6.49 -20.61
C PHE A 15 -16.88 5.01 -20.21
N LEU A 16 -17.95 4.22 -20.16
CA LEU A 16 -17.90 2.82 -19.74
C LEU A 16 -16.94 1.98 -20.60
N ASP A 17 -16.88 2.23 -21.91
CA ASP A 17 -15.94 1.54 -22.82
C ASP A 17 -14.47 1.88 -22.54
N LYS A 18 -14.19 2.99 -21.84
CA LYS A 18 -12.85 3.37 -21.38
C LYS A 18 -12.56 2.86 -19.97
N ILE A 19 -13.56 2.79 -19.10
CA ILE A 19 -13.43 2.33 -17.71
C ILE A 19 -13.33 0.80 -17.66
N ALA A 20 -14.18 0.07 -18.37
CA ALA A 20 -14.21 -1.39 -18.29
C ALA A 20 -12.85 -2.08 -18.59
N PRO A 21 -12.06 -1.63 -19.59
CA PRO A 21 -10.73 -2.19 -19.85
C PRO A 21 -9.68 -1.89 -18.77
N THR A 22 -9.94 -0.98 -17.83
CA THR A 22 -9.02 -0.68 -16.73
C THR A 22 -9.15 -1.67 -15.57
N LYS A 23 -10.01 -2.69 -15.69
CA LYS A 23 -10.18 -3.69 -14.64
C LYS A 23 -8.84 -4.35 -14.29
N LYS A 24 -8.48 -4.33 -13.01
CA LYS A 24 -7.35 -5.05 -12.43
C LYS A 24 -7.84 -5.99 -11.34
N ASP A 25 -7.24 -7.17 -11.28
CA ASP A 25 -7.36 -8.02 -10.10
C ASP A 25 -6.54 -7.40 -8.96
N ILE A 26 -7.03 -7.58 -7.74
CA ILE A 26 -6.40 -7.10 -6.51
C ILE A 26 -6.53 -8.13 -5.41
N VAL A 27 -5.73 -8.00 -4.36
CA VAL A 27 -5.92 -8.76 -3.13
C VAL A 27 -6.26 -7.79 -2.00
N LEU A 28 -7.50 -7.82 -1.55
CA LEU A 28 -7.96 -7.08 -0.38
C LEU A 28 -7.41 -7.71 0.89
N MET A 29 -7.15 -6.87 1.89
CA MET A 29 -6.66 -7.27 3.20
C MET A 29 -7.64 -6.81 4.28
N ALA A 30 -8.37 -7.75 4.86
CA ALA A 30 -9.15 -7.49 6.07
C ALA A 30 -8.25 -7.73 7.30
N LEU A 31 -8.21 -6.76 8.21
CA LEU A 31 -7.37 -6.80 9.40
C LEU A 31 -8.19 -7.17 10.63
N THR A 32 -7.58 -7.90 11.56
CA THR A 32 -8.17 -8.18 12.87
C THR A 32 -7.08 -8.24 13.91
N GLN A 33 -7.23 -7.51 15.01
CA GLN A 33 -6.27 -7.52 16.11
C GLN A 33 -6.02 -8.95 16.61
N CYS A 34 -4.75 -9.35 16.66
CA CYS A 34 -4.34 -10.69 17.05
C CYS A 34 -2.92 -10.68 17.63
N ASP A 35 -2.77 -11.00 18.91
CA ASP A 35 -1.47 -11.03 19.58
C ASP A 35 -0.72 -12.36 19.37
N ASP A 36 -1.46 -13.46 19.14
CA ASP A 36 -0.91 -14.81 18.98
C ASP A 36 -0.78 -15.18 17.49
N LEU A 37 0.27 -14.67 16.85
CA LEU A 37 0.62 -14.99 15.48
C LEU A 37 2.03 -15.59 15.42
N ALA A 38 2.17 -16.69 14.67
CA ALA A 38 3.48 -17.22 14.37
C ALA A 38 4.30 -16.20 13.56
N LEU A 39 5.63 -16.22 13.74
CA LEU A 39 6.53 -15.25 13.12
C LEU A 39 6.44 -15.23 11.59
N TRP A 40 6.09 -16.35 10.95
CA TRP A 40 5.98 -16.49 9.49
C TRP A 40 4.57 -16.22 8.92
N GLN A 41 3.59 -15.81 9.73
CA GLN A 41 2.26 -15.47 9.23
C GLN A 41 2.20 -14.05 8.69
N SER A 42 1.27 -13.78 7.78
CA SER A 42 0.98 -12.44 7.31
C SER A 42 0.40 -11.59 8.45
N LYS A 43 0.90 -10.36 8.59
CA LYS A 43 0.49 -9.44 9.66
C LYS A 43 0.73 -7.97 9.29
N VAL A 44 0.00 -7.08 9.95
CA VAL A 44 0.36 -5.65 10.10
C VAL A 44 0.85 -5.44 11.53
N GLY A 45 1.96 -4.72 11.70
CA GLY A 45 2.61 -4.54 12.99
C GLY A 45 3.21 -5.82 13.58
N GLY A 46 3.58 -5.75 14.86
CA GLY A 46 4.15 -6.87 15.62
C GLY A 46 5.60 -7.22 15.27
N ASP A 47 6.02 -8.42 15.68
CA ASP A 47 7.39 -8.89 15.48
C ASP A 47 7.57 -9.65 14.15
N PRO A 48 8.67 -9.42 13.41
CA PRO A 48 8.90 -9.98 12.07
C PRO A 48 9.40 -11.42 12.08
N TYR A 49 9.14 -12.14 10.99
CA TYR A 49 9.93 -13.30 10.59
C TYR A 49 11.40 -12.90 10.41
N MET A 50 12.32 -13.53 11.13
CA MET A 50 13.74 -13.18 11.02
C MET A 50 14.64 -14.39 11.29
N PRO A 51 15.35 -14.92 10.29
CA PRO A 51 16.38 -15.92 10.51
C PRO A 51 17.52 -15.39 11.39
N LEU A 52 18.14 -16.27 12.19
CA LEU A 52 19.16 -15.88 13.18
C LEU A 52 20.43 -15.24 12.59
N ASP A 53 20.70 -15.43 11.30
CA ASP A 53 21.86 -14.89 10.59
C ASP A 53 21.60 -13.55 9.90
N VAL A 54 20.38 -13.02 9.99
CA VAL A 54 19.98 -11.76 9.36
C VAL A 54 20.09 -10.61 10.37
N LYS A 55 20.69 -9.50 9.94
CA LYS A 55 20.76 -8.28 10.74
C LYS A 55 19.41 -7.55 10.72
N PHE A 56 18.94 -7.12 11.88
CA PHE A 56 17.74 -6.28 12.00
C PHE A 56 17.88 -4.98 11.21
N PRO A 57 16.84 -4.55 10.45
CA PRO A 57 16.90 -3.32 9.68
C PRO A 57 16.92 -2.11 10.61
N GLU A 58 17.90 -1.24 10.38
CA GLU A 58 18.14 0.00 11.11
C GLU A 58 18.20 1.15 10.12
N ASP A 59 17.85 2.36 10.58
CA ASP A 59 18.04 3.58 9.82
C ASP A 59 19.52 3.99 9.73
N GLN A 60 19.81 5.10 9.05
CA GLN A 60 21.15 5.66 8.92
C GLN A 60 21.82 6.04 10.26
N ASN A 61 21.05 6.22 11.32
CA ASN A 61 21.51 6.55 12.67
C ASN A 61 21.63 5.31 13.58
N GLY A 62 21.31 4.12 13.08
CA GLY A 62 21.31 2.87 13.85
C GLY A 62 20.04 2.66 14.70
N GLN A 63 18.96 3.41 14.44
CA GLN A 63 17.66 3.22 15.08
C GLN A 63 16.92 2.05 14.43
N PRO A 64 16.43 1.08 15.21
CA PRO A 64 15.68 -0.04 14.63
C PRO A 64 14.37 0.41 13.99
N LEU A 65 14.15 -0.01 12.74
CA LEU A 65 12.87 0.23 12.07
C LEU A 65 11.74 -0.60 12.69
N ALA A 66 10.50 -0.21 12.46
CA ALA A 66 9.32 -0.97 12.88
C ALA A 66 8.76 -1.78 11.70
N LEU A 67 8.31 -3.01 11.96
CA LEU A 67 7.61 -3.80 10.94
C LEU A 67 6.23 -3.17 10.72
N LEU A 68 6.00 -2.58 9.55
CA LEU A 68 4.68 -2.11 9.15
C LEU A 68 3.80 -3.28 8.72
N ALA A 69 4.31 -4.11 7.80
CA ALA A 69 3.56 -5.24 7.27
C ALA A 69 4.48 -6.38 6.86
N GLN A 70 3.96 -7.59 6.97
CA GLN A 70 4.57 -8.82 6.49
C GLN A 70 3.52 -9.61 5.70
N ILE A 71 3.87 -10.01 4.48
CA ILE A 71 3.02 -10.78 3.59
C ILE A 71 3.70 -12.12 3.32
N ASN A 72 3.10 -13.20 3.81
CA ASN A 72 3.47 -14.55 3.41
C ASN A 72 2.65 -14.94 2.18
N PHE A 73 3.31 -14.97 1.02
CA PHE A 73 2.62 -15.25 -0.25
C PHE A 73 1.98 -16.64 -0.32
N ALA A 74 2.36 -17.58 0.56
CA ALA A 74 1.70 -18.88 0.64
C ALA A 74 0.29 -18.80 1.28
N GLU A 75 -0.05 -17.72 1.97
CA GLU A 75 -1.36 -17.47 2.59
C GLU A 75 -2.31 -16.68 1.68
N MET A 76 -1.78 -16.13 0.59
CA MET A 76 -2.51 -15.28 -0.34
C MET A 76 -3.25 -16.13 -1.41
N PRO A 77 -4.44 -15.72 -1.88
CA PRO A 77 -4.97 -16.27 -3.13
C PRO A 77 -3.98 -16.04 -4.29
N ALA A 78 -3.97 -16.95 -5.26
CA ALA A 78 -3.10 -16.83 -6.42
C ALA A 78 -3.41 -15.55 -7.21
N HIS A 79 -2.39 -14.74 -7.49
CA HIS A 79 -2.48 -13.51 -8.26
C HIS A 79 -1.36 -13.48 -9.31
N ALA A 80 -1.66 -13.03 -10.53
CA ALA A 80 -0.73 -13.16 -11.67
C ALA A 80 0.60 -12.42 -11.47
N ASP A 81 0.56 -11.28 -10.78
CA ASP A 81 1.72 -10.40 -10.61
C ASP A 81 2.60 -10.74 -9.40
N PHE A 82 2.09 -11.51 -8.44
CA PHE A 82 2.77 -11.74 -7.17
C PHE A 82 3.42 -13.13 -7.09
N PRO A 83 4.50 -13.28 -6.32
CA PRO A 83 5.04 -14.59 -6.00
C PRO A 83 3.99 -15.50 -5.34
N THR A 84 4.14 -16.81 -5.47
CA THR A 84 3.28 -17.80 -4.80
C THR A 84 3.87 -18.33 -3.48
N GLN A 85 5.06 -17.87 -3.12
CA GLN A 85 5.79 -18.28 -1.92
C GLN A 85 6.77 -17.20 -1.47
N GLY A 86 7.29 -17.36 -0.26
CA GLY A 86 8.21 -16.42 0.36
C GLY A 86 7.48 -15.36 1.19
N ILE A 87 8.26 -14.66 2.00
CA ILE A 87 7.76 -13.60 2.89
C ILE A 87 8.34 -12.26 2.44
N LEU A 88 7.47 -11.30 2.16
CA LEU A 88 7.81 -9.91 1.90
C LEU A 88 7.51 -9.06 3.14
N GLN A 89 8.47 -8.26 3.59
CA GLN A 89 8.34 -7.39 4.75
C GLN A 89 8.55 -5.94 4.36
N PHE A 90 7.79 -5.07 5.01
CA PHE A 90 7.88 -3.62 4.89
C PHE A 90 8.16 -3.07 6.28
N PHE A 91 9.27 -2.36 6.42
CA PHE A 91 9.68 -1.67 7.63
C PHE A 91 9.66 -0.17 7.40
N ILE A 92 9.29 0.59 8.42
CA ILE A 92 9.23 2.05 8.40
C ILE A 92 9.95 2.66 9.60
N GLY A 93 10.30 3.93 9.48
CA GLY A 93 10.86 4.73 10.56
C GLY A 93 9.80 5.02 11.62
N SER A 94 10.24 5.31 12.83
CA SER A 94 9.37 5.74 13.94
C SER A 94 9.50 7.24 14.23
N ASP A 95 9.90 8.01 13.22
CA ASP A 95 9.98 9.47 13.26
C ASP A 95 8.64 10.10 12.81
N ASP A 96 8.55 11.43 12.87
CA ASP A 96 7.36 12.18 12.48
C ASP A 96 6.98 12.04 10.98
N LEU A 97 7.88 11.47 10.16
CA LEU A 97 7.68 11.24 8.73
C LEU A 97 7.47 9.77 8.40
N TYR A 98 7.36 8.89 9.41
CA TYR A 98 7.29 7.45 9.25
C TYR A 98 8.39 6.89 8.32
N GLY A 99 9.58 7.53 8.32
CA GLY A 99 10.72 7.14 7.50
C GLY A 99 10.63 7.48 6.01
N LEU A 100 9.68 8.32 5.58
CA LEU A 100 9.58 8.81 4.21
C LEU A 100 10.72 9.78 3.88
N ASP A 101 11.37 9.56 2.74
CA ASP A 101 12.37 10.47 2.17
C ASP A 101 11.75 11.25 0.99
N PHE A 102 11.49 12.54 1.19
CA PHE A 102 10.90 13.43 0.18
C PHE A 102 11.86 13.76 -0.98
N ASP A 103 13.17 13.66 -0.77
CA ASP A 103 14.16 13.90 -1.83
C ASP A 103 14.33 12.65 -2.72
N ASP A 104 14.18 11.45 -2.13
CA ASP A 104 14.34 10.18 -2.83
C ASP A 104 13.52 9.05 -2.20
N GLN A 105 12.27 8.93 -2.63
CA GLN A 105 11.31 7.92 -2.16
C GLN A 105 11.72 6.45 -2.39
N GLN A 106 12.83 6.18 -3.09
CA GLN A 106 13.43 4.84 -3.22
C GLN A 106 14.56 4.57 -2.23
N ARG A 107 15.06 5.59 -1.53
CA ARG A 107 16.15 5.46 -0.58
C ARG A 107 15.65 4.76 0.68
N GLN A 108 16.00 3.48 0.80
CA GLN A 108 15.63 2.62 1.92
C GLN A 108 16.46 2.90 3.20
N ASP A 109 16.67 4.16 3.54
CA ASP A 109 17.34 4.57 4.77
C ASP A 109 16.35 4.75 5.91
N GLY A 110 15.21 5.40 5.67
CA GLY A 110 14.12 5.55 6.64
C GLY A 110 13.09 4.41 6.60
N PHE A 111 13.08 3.61 5.54
CA PHE A 111 12.22 2.43 5.40
C PHE A 111 13.06 1.24 4.89
N ARG A 112 12.53 0.02 4.92
CA ARG A 112 13.21 -1.15 4.34
C ARG A 112 12.23 -2.18 3.82
N VAL A 113 12.51 -2.73 2.65
CA VAL A 113 11.76 -3.85 2.09
C VAL A 113 12.66 -5.07 1.99
N LEU A 114 12.26 -6.17 2.63
CA LEU A 114 13.02 -7.42 2.66
C LEU A 114 12.17 -8.56 2.11
N TYR A 115 12.75 -9.40 1.24
CA TYR A 115 12.09 -10.58 0.72
C TYR A 115 12.89 -11.84 1.03
N TYR A 116 12.23 -12.81 1.66
CA TYR A 116 12.77 -14.13 1.94
C TYR A 116 12.07 -15.15 1.06
N GLU A 117 12.75 -15.61 0.02
CA GLU A 117 12.17 -16.58 -0.91
C GLU A 117 11.91 -17.95 -0.27
N GLN A 118 12.77 -18.36 0.67
CA GLN A 118 12.64 -19.61 1.42
C GLN A 118 12.23 -19.31 2.86
N VAL A 119 11.11 -19.92 3.30
CA VAL A 119 10.54 -19.71 4.62
C VAL A 119 10.92 -20.87 5.54
N ILE A 120 11.48 -20.54 6.70
CA ILE A 120 11.85 -21.49 7.74
C ILE A 120 10.68 -21.61 8.73
N ASN A 121 10.07 -22.78 8.84
CA ASN A 121 9.02 -23.08 9.81
C ASN A 121 9.56 -23.80 11.05
N ASP A 122 10.69 -23.32 11.57
CA ASP A 122 11.34 -23.83 12.78
C ASP A 122 11.69 -22.66 13.70
N PRO A 123 10.94 -22.45 14.80
CA PRO A 123 11.20 -21.38 15.76
C PRO A 123 12.64 -21.37 16.31
N ALA A 124 13.32 -22.51 16.39
CA ALA A 124 14.70 -22.58 16.89
C ALA A 124 15.72 -21.92 15.94
N GLN A 125 15.34 -21.66 14.69
CA GLN A 125 16.17 -21.02 13.67
C GLN A 125 15.77 -19.57 13.40
N LEU A 126 14.83 -19.04 14.18
CA LEU A 126 14.30 -17.69 14.05
C LEU A 126 14.55 -16.89 15.32
N GLN A 127 14.80 -15.59 15.17
CA GLN A 127 14.83 -14.66 16.30
C GLN A 127 13.46 -14.68 17.02
N GLN A 128 13.46 -14.96 18.32
CA GLN A 128 12.24 -15.06 19.13
C GLN A 128 11.99 -13.85 20.04
N ASP A 129 13.05 -13.11 20.38
CA ASP A 129 12.97 -12.00 21.34
C ASP A 129 13.44 -10.70 20.70
N PHE A 130 12.51 -9.79 20.45
CA PHE A 130 12.77 -8.47 19.90
C PHE A 130 12.74 -7.38 20.97
N SER A 131 12.57 -7.71 22.25
CA SER A 131 12.41 -6.74 23.33
C SER A 131 13.58 -5.75 23.43
N ALA A 132 14.82 -6.23 23.31
CA ALA A 132 16.02 -5.39 23.33
C ALA A 132 16.16 -4.51 22.08
N ILE A 133 15.58 -4.91 20.96
CA ILE A 133 15.53 -4.12 19.71
C ILE A 133 14.45 -3.05 19.87
N ASN A 134 13.25 -3.45 20.26
CA ASN A 134 12.11 -2.57 20.47
C ASN A 134 12.41 -1.50 21.54
N ALA A 135 13.14 -1.83 22.60
CA ALA A 135 13.56 -0.90 23.66
C ALA A 135 14.59 0.15 23.21
N LYS A 136 15.24 -0.02 22.06
CA LYS A 136 16.17 0.99 21.50
C LYS A 136 15.45 2.07 20.71
N ARG A 137 14.20 1.85 20.29
CA ARG A 137 13.44 2.89 19.57
C ARG A 137 13.29 4.13 20.44
N HIS A 138 13.16 5.26 19.76
CA HIS A 138 12.96 6.55 20.40
C HIS A 138 11.77 6.53 21.37
N ALA A 139 11.87 7.25 22.49
CA ALA A 139 10.80 7.30 23.49
C ALA A 139 9.56 8.06 22.98
N ASP A 140 9.75 8.94 22.01
CA ASP A 140 8.78 9.66 21.21
C ASP A 140 8.48 8.97 19.87
N ALA A 141 8.79 7.67 19.75
CA ALA A 141 8.48 6.89 18.56
C ALA A 141 6.99 7.02 18.20
N SER A 142 6.74 7.56 17.00
CA SER A 142 5.42 7.64 16.39
C SER A 142 5.33 6.54 15.34
N LEU A 143 4.32 5.69 15.44
CA LEU A 143 4.00 4.69 14.43
C LEU A 143 2.55 4.86 14.02
N PRO A 144 2.21 4.56 12.76
CA PRO A 144 0.84 4.66 12.31
C PRO A 144 -0.02 3.50 12.83
N PHE A 145 0.45 2.70 13.78
CA PHE A 145 -0.28 1.60 14.39
C PHE A 145 0.23 1.36 15.81
N SER A 146 -0.61 0.81 16.70
CA SER A 146 -0.20 0.44 18.07
C SER A 146 -0.18 -1.07 18.33
N GLY A 147 -0.82 -1.87 17.47
CA GLY A 147 -1.04 -3.30 17.68
C GLY A 147 -0.36 -4.22 16.67
N GLN A 148 -0.76 -5.50 16.74
CA GLN A 148 -0.50 -6.52 15.74
C GLN A 148 -1.83 -7.03 15.21
N TYR A 149 -1.95 -7.13 13.88
CA TYR A 149 -3.18 -7.50 13.20
C TYR A 149 -2.93 -8.66 12.25
N ALA A 150 -3.76 -9.70 12.36
CA ALA A 150 -3.80 -10.79 11.39
C ALA A 150 -4.40 -10.27 10.08
N ILE A 151 -3.94 -10.83 8.96
CA ILE A 151 -4.47 -10.50 7.64
C ILE A 151 -5.31 -11.65 7.10
N GLN A 152 -6.56 -11.37 6.74
CA GLN A 152 -7.37 -12.24 5.90
C GLN A 152 -7.38 -11.68 4.48
N PHE A 153 -6.92 -12.49 3.52
CA PHE A 153 -6.89 -12.11 2.11
C PHE A 153 -8.19 -12.48 1.38
N GLU A 154 -8.60 -11.61 0.46
CA GLU A 154 -9.70 -11.85 -0.49
C GLU A 154 -9.30 -11.40 -1.90
N LEU A 155 -9.48 -12.26 -2.91
CA LEU A 155 -9.29 -11.87 -4.30
C LEU A 155 -10.50 -11.03 -4.74
N ASN A 156 -10.24 -9.85 -5.29
CA ASN A 156 -11.27 -8.95 -5.80
C ASN A 156 -10.77 -8.25 -7.08
N HIS A 157 -11.52 -7.27 -7.58
CA HIS A 157 -11.11 -6.44 -8.70
C HIS A 157 -11.44 -4.96 -8.48
N GLN A 158 -10.70 -4.10 -9.17
CA GLN A 158 -10.92 -2.66 -9.21
C GLN A 158 -10.91 -2.11 -10.64
N PHE A 159 -11.69 -1.08 -10.88
CA PHE A 159 -11.51 -0.16 -12.00
C PHE A 159 -10.66 1.03 -11.56
N ILE A 160 -10.23 1.86 -12.52
CA ILE A 160 -9.33 2.97 -12.24
C ILE A 160 -10.02 4.01 -11.34
N SER A 161 -9.44 4.29 -10.18
CA SER A 161 -9.95 5.35 -9.30
C SER A 161 -9.53 6.73 -9.81
N ILE A 162 -10.21 7.78 -9.33
CA ILE A 162 -9.83 9.18 -9.64
C ILE A 162 -8.46 9.57 -9.06
N SER A 163 -7.97 8.81 -8.07
CA SER A 163 -6.69 9.04 -7.40
C SER A 163 -5.48 8.57 -8.20
N ASP A 164 -5.65 7.70 -9.21
CA ASP A 164 -4.52 7.26 -10.04
C ASP A 164 -4.16 8.34 -11.07
N PHE A 165 -2.88 8.70 -11.17
CA PHE A 165 -2.41 9.74 -12.09
C PHE A 165 -2.82 9.53 -13.56
N SER A 166 -3.10 8.29 -13.97
CA SER A 166 -3.50 7.98 -15.34
C SER A 166 -5.00 8.05 -15.59
N PHE A 167 -5.81 8.38 -14.58
CA PHE A 167 -7.28 8.45 -14.67
C PHE A 167 -7.74 9.43 -15.75
N ALA A 168 -7.34 10.70 -15.62
CA ALA A 168 -7.81 11.77 -16.50
C ALA A 168 -7.42 11.51 -17.97
N SER A 169 -6.19 11.05 -18.21
CA SER A 169 -5.71 10.74 -19.55
C SER A 169 -6.41 9.52 -20.16
N LYS A 170 -6.65 8.45 -19.38
CA LYS A 170 -7.34 7.25 -19.88
C LYS A 170 -8.83 7.46 -20.12
N ILE A 171 -9.49 8.19 -19.23
CA ILE A 171 -10.96 8.31 -19.25
C ILE A 171 -11.41 9.53 -20.04
N PHE A 172 -10.77 10.68 -19.85
CA PHE A 172 -11.17 11.96 -20.45
C PHE A 172 -10.27 12.41 -21.60
N ALA A 173 -9.09 11.80 -21.78
CA ALA A 173 -8.10 12.23 -22.77
C ALA A 173 -7.61 13.67 -22.55
N VAL A 174 -7.50 14.07 -21.28
CA VAL A 174 -6.83 15.29 -20.83
C VAL A 174 -5.68 14.92 -19.88
N ASP A 175 -4.76 15.85 -19.61
CA ASP A 175 -3.58 15.55 -18.80
C ASP A 175 -3.96 15.39 -17.32
N GLN A 176 -4.76 16.30 -16.78
CA GLN A 176 -5.19 16.28 -15.37
C GLN A 176 -6.71 16.38 -15.23
N LEU A 177 -7.25 15.93 -14.09
CA LEU A 177 -8.69 15.96 -13.86
C LEU A 177 -9.23 17.40 -13.90
N TYR A 178 -8.50 18.35 -13.32
CA TYR A 178 -8.88 19.76 -13.33
C TYR A 178 -8.95 20.35 -14.75
N ASP A 179 -8.24 19.81 -15.75
CA ASP A 179 -8.35 20.26 -17.14
C ASP A 179 -9.72 19.90 -17.73
N PHE A 180 -10.22 18.71 -17.38
CA PHE A 180 -11.56 18.29 -17.75
C PHE A 180 -12.61 19.18 -17.07
N GLU A 181 -12.42 19.48 -15.78
CA GLU A 181 -13.29 20.38 -15.02
C GLU A 181 -13.27 21.81 -15.58
N ALA A 182 -12.11 22.34 -15.96
CA ALA A 182 -12.01 23.67 -16.53
C ALA A 182 -12.67 23.77 -17.92
N GLN A 183 -12.63 22.68 -18.71
CA GLN A 183 -13.16 22.66 -20.07
C GLN A 183 -14.66 22.34 -20.12
N TYR A 184 -15.13 21.44 -19.24
CA TYR A 184 -16.48 20.87 -19.30
C TYR A 184 -17.26 21.04 -17.99
N GLY A 185 -16.65 21.58 -16.95
CA GLY A 185 -17.28 21.79 -15.66
C GLY A 185 -18.25 22.97 -15.66
N GLY A 186 -19.41 22.72 -15.07
CA GLY A 186 -20.22 23.74 -14.41
C GLY A 186 -20.05 23.63 -12.89
N ASP A 187 -20.77 24.46 -12.13
CA ASP A 187 -20.69 24.51 -10.66
C ASP A 187 -20.89 23.14 -9.97
N ASP A 188 -21.58 22.20 -10.65
CA ASP A 188 -22.00 20.93 -10.09
C ASP A 188 -21.23 19.70 -10.62
N LEU A 189 -20.23 19.83 -11.51
CA LEU A 189 -19.56 18.67 -12.14
C LEU A 189 -18.96 17.70 -11.12
N TRP A 190 -18.33 18.22 -10.06
CA TRP A 190 -17.77 17.38 -9.01
C TRP A 190 -18.86 16.54 -8.32
N GLN A 191 -19.94 17.19 -7.87
CA GLN A 191 -21.04 16.57 -7.13
C GLN A 191 -21.88 15.62 -7.99
N ASP A 192 -22.13 15.97 -9.25
CA ASP A 192 -23.02 15.21 -10.13
C ASP A 192 -22.31 14.06 -10.87
N MET A 193 -20.98 14.13 -11.00
CA MET A 193 -20.20 13.19 -11.80
C MET A 193 -19.04 12.54 -11.03
N ILE A 194 -18.12 13.34 -10.47
CA ILE A 194 -16.85 12.82 -9.93
C ILE A 194 -17.03 12.14 -8.58
N GLU A 195 -17.73 12.75 -7.64
CA GLU A 195 -18.00 12.19 -6.31
C GLU A 195 -18.81 10.88 -6.40
N PRO A 196 -19.93 10.78 -7.14
CA PRO A 196 -20.62 9.50 -7.32
C PRO A 196 -19.76 8.41 -7.96
N TYR A 197 -18.78 8.79 -8.79
CA TYR A 197 -17.81 7.83 -9.33
C TYR A 197 -16.85 7.33 -8.26
N SER A 198 -16.28 8.22 -7.44
CA SER A 198 -15.34 7.84 -6.39
C SER A 198 -16.00 7.00 -5.29
N GLU A 199 -17.30 7.18 -5.04
CA GLU A 199 -18.08 6.32 -4.15
C GLU A 199 -18.23 4.89 -4.68
N VAL A 200 -18.45 4.72 -5.99
CA VAL A 200 -18.63 3.39 -6.61
C VAL A 200 -17.28 2.73 -6.93
N VAL A 201 -16.30 3.52 -7.38
CA VAL A 201 -14.95 3.10 -7.80
C VAL A 201 -13.93 3.70 -6.82
N SER A 202 -14.03 3.24 -5.56
CA SER A 202 -13.11 3.62 -4.48
C SER A 202 -11.83 2.77 -4.50
N ALA A 203 -10.70 3.40 -4.20
CA ALA A 203 -9.41 2.75 -3.99
C ALA A 203 -9.01 2.67 -2.50
N ASN A 204 -9.93 2.97 -1.58
CA ASN A 204 -9.65 3.01 -0.14
C ASN A 204 -9.45 1.60 0.44
N GLY A 205 -8.86 1.55 1.63
CA GLY A 205 -8.62 0.33 2.40
C GLY A 205 -7.26 -0.32 2.15
N HIS A 206 -7.03 -1.46 2.80
CA HIS A 206 -5.77 -2.19 2.71
C HIS A 206 -5.78 -3.18 1.55
N GLN A 207 -4.75 -3.15 0.71
CA GLN A 207 -4.68 -4.01 -0.46
C GLN A 207 -3.27 -4.24 -1.00
N LEU A 208 -3.13 -5.30 -1.80
CA LEU A 208 -1.99 -5.57 -2.66
C LEU A 208 -2.42 -5.43 -4.12
N GLY A 209 -1.61 -4.74 -4.94
CA GLY A 209 -1.92 -4.49 -6.34
C GLY A 209 -2.98 -3.41 -6.53
N GLY A 210 -3.53 -3.31 -7.75
CA GLY A 210 -4.67 -2.44 -8.04
C GLY A 210 -4.34 -0.99 -8.40
N TYR A 211 -5.22 -0.09 -7.94
CA TYR A 211 -5.09 1.36 -8.08
C TYR A 211 -4.94 1.99 -6.69
N PRO A 212 -4.02 2.94 -6.50
CA PRO A 212 -3.81 3.54 -5.19
C PRO A 212 -4.88 4.57 -4.84
N PHE A 213 -5.03 4.77 -3.53
CA PHE A 213 -5.66 5.92 -2.91
C PHE A 213 -4.58 6.87 -2.37
N PHE A 214 -4.93 8.16 -2.35
CA PHE A 214 -4.14 9.28 -1.82
C PHE A 214 -5.11 10.29 -1.24
N THR A 215 -4.74 10.95 -0.13
CA THR A 215 -5.47 12.11 0.37
C THR A 215 -5.04 13.41 -0.31
N GLN A 216 -3.83 13.42 -0.88
CA GLN A 216 -3.25 14.53 -1.62
C GLN A 216 -3.11 14.16 -3.12
N GLU A 217 -1.90 14.28 -3.68
CA GLU A 217 -1.63 14.00 -5.10
C GLU A 217 -0.81 12.72 -5.28
N ASP A 218 -1.07 12.02 -6.39
CA ASP A 218 -0.26 10.86 -6.77
C ASP A 218 1.17 11.31 -7.13
N PRO A 219 2.21 10.88 -6.38
CA PRO A 219 3.60 11.31 -6.60
C PRO A 219 4.18 10.83 -7.94
N ARG A 220 3.47 9.94 -8.65
CA ARG A 220 3.87 9.43 -9.96
C ARG A 220 3.47 10.35 -11.12
N SER A 221 2.52 11.26 -10.89
CA SER A 221 1.94 12.16 -11.91
C SER A 221 3.00 12.93 -12.69
N ASP A 222 3.86 13.68 -11.99
CA ASP A 222 4.87 14.57 -12.57
C ASP A 222 6.30 13.99 -12.54
N THR A 223 6.44 12.71 -12.20
CA THR A 223 7.75 12.07 -12.05
C THR A 223 7.95 10.95 -13.08
N PRO A 224 8.59 11.22 -14.24
CA PRO A 224 8.71 10.26 -15.34
C PRO A 224 9.29 8.89 -14.96
N LYS A 225 10.20 8.84 -13.97
CA LYS A 225 10.79 7.58 -13.49
C LYS A 225 9.77 6.64 -12.83
N TRP A 226 8.65 7.18 -12.34
CA TRP A 226 7.62 6.42 -11.62
C TRP A 226 6.40 6.05 -12.46
N GLN A 227 6.28 6.51 -13.70
CA GLN A 227 5.07 6.27 -14.50
C GLN A 227 4.78 4.79 -14.80
N ASN A 228 5.80 3.93 -14.73
CA ASN A 228 5.64 2.48 -14.88
C ASN A 228 5.40 1.74 -13.56
N TYR A 229 5.49 2.43 -12.42
CA TYR A 229 5.39 1.80 -11.10
C TYR A 229 3.95 1.46 -10.78
N GLN A 230 3.73 0.24 -10.31
CA GLN A 230 2.43 -0.25 -9.87
C GLN A 230 2.37 -0.35 -8.34
N LEU A 231 1.15 -0.25 -7.79
CA LEU A 231 0.92 -0.43 -6.36
C LEU A 231 1.34 -1.84 -5.94
N LEU A 232 2.20 -1.93 -4.93
CA LEU A 232 2.66 -3.17 -4.34
C LEU A 232 1.85 -3.48 -3.07
N LEU A 233 1.78 -2.51 -2.16
CA LEU A 233 1.04 -2.58 -0.89
C LEU A 233 0.44 -1.21 -0.58
N GLN A 234 -0.79 -1.21 -0.07
CA GLN A 234 -1.45 -0.05 0.54
C GLN A 234 -1.96 -0.43 1.93
N ILE A 235 -1.67 0.41 2.92
CA ILE A 235 -2.24 0.34 4.27
C ILE A 235 -2.92 1.68 4.54
N ASP A 236 -4.24 1.70 4.51
CA ASP A 236 -5.05 2.87 4.85
C ASP A 236 -5.13 3.09 6.37
N THR A 237 -5.63 4.25 6.78
CA THR A 237 -6.13 4.45 8.15
C THR A 237 -7.35 3.56 8.39
N ASP A 238 -7.45 2.95 9.57
CA ASP A 238 -8.55 2.01 9.93
C ASP A 238 -8.96 2.14 11.41
N ASP A 239 -8.98 3.36 11.94
CA ASP A 239 -9.15 3.66 13.37
C ASP A 239 -10.46 3.15 14.02
N ALA A 240 -11.48 2.86 13.20
CA ALA A 240 -12.77 2.37 13.65
C ALA A 240 -12.70 0.92 14.18
N GLU A 241 -11.91 0.07 13.52
CA GLU A 241 -11.81 -1.37 13.85
C GLU A 241 -10.41 -1.75 14.34
N ASN A 242 -9.37 -1.06 13.86
CA ASN A 242 -7.97 -1.35 14.14
C ASN A 242 -7.22 -0.04 14.45
N ASP A 243 -6.47 0.03 15.54
CA ASP A 243 -5.74 1.27 15.92
C ASP A 243 -4.57 1.60 14.96
N ILE A 244 -4.91 2.00 13.72
CA ILE A 244 -4.05 2.37 12.60
C ILE A 244 -4.45 3.78 12.15
N MET A 245 -3.50 4.72 12.21
CA MET A 245 -3.70 6.13 11.89
C MET A 245 -2.46 6.71 11.22
N TRP A 246 -2.59 7.15 9.97
CA TRP A 246 -1.53 7.84 9.24
C TRP A 246 -1.72 9.35 9.33
N GLY A 247 -1.00 10.04 10.21
CA GLY A 247 -1.14 11.50 10.37
C GLY A 247 -2.60 11.91 10.66
N ASP A 248 -3.17 12.79 9.84
CA ASP A 248 -4.59 13.17 9.88
C ASP A 248 -5.42 12.33 8.88
N SER A 249 -5.68 11.07 9.23
CA SER A 249 -6.49 10.11 8.44
C SER A 249 -5.98 9.87 7.01
N GLY A 250 -4.70 9.59 6.90
CA GLY A 250 -3.97 9.35 5.66
C GLY A 250 -3.86 7.89 5.22
N VAL A 251 -2.92 7.64 4.30
CA VAL A 251 -2.65 6.31 3.72
C VAL A 251 -1.15 6.13 3.44
N GLY A 252 -0.64 4.92 3.66
CA GLY A 252 0.72 4.52 3.25
C GLY A 252 0.70 3.60 2.03
N ASN A 253 1.56 3.87 1.05
CA ASN A 253 1.67 3.10 -0.20
C ASN A 253 3.12 2.72 -0.52
N PHE A 254 3.31 1.53 -1.06
CA PHE A 254 4.56 1.08 -1.66
C PHE A 254 4.33 0.76 -3.13
N PHE A 255 5.24 1.16 -4.01
CA PHE A 255 5.16 0.93 -5.44
C PHE A 255 6.40 0.23 -5.99
N ILE A 256 6.25 -0.53 -7.07
CA ILE A 256 7.36 -1.28 -7.68
C ILE A 256 7.25 -1.29 -9.20
N ASP A 257 8.38 -1.36 -9.90
CA ASP A 257 8.41 -1.66 -11.33
C ASP A 257 7.94 -3.11 -11.57
N PRO A 258 7.01 -3.38 -12.51
CA PRO A 258 6.53 -4.73 -12.81
C PRO A 258 7.64 -5.72 -13.18
N VAL A 259 8.72 -5.25 -13.81
CA VAL A 259 9.89 -6.08 -14.15
C VAL A 259 10.65 -6.49 -12.90
N ASP A 260 10.83 -5.57 -11.95
CA ASP A 260 11.52 -5.82 -10.69
C ASP A 260 10.69 -6.76 -9.80
N LEU A 261 9.36 -6.58 -9.73
CA LEU A 261 8.46 -7.50 -9.03
C LEU A 261 8.55 -8.93 -9.58
N LYS A 262 8.51 -9.09 -10.91
CA LYS A 262 8.64 -10.39 -11.56
C LYS A 262 9.99 -11.06 -11.27
N ASN A 263 11.04 -10.26 -11.16
CA ASN A 263 12.39 -10.73 -10.81
C ASN A 263 12.60 -10.87 -9.29
N LYS A 264 11.59 -10.54 -8.47
CA LYS A 264 11.66 -10.53 -7.00
C LYS A 264 12.75 -9.59 -6.45
N ASP A 265 13.03 -8.51 -7.19
CA ASP A 265 13.98 -7.46 -6.79
C ASP A 265 13.22 -6.32 -6.11
N PHE A 266 13.21 -6.32 -4.78
CA PHE A 266 12.53 -5.31 -3.97
C PHE A 266 13.46 -4.16 -3.55
N SER A 267 14.67 -4.07 -4.11
CA SER A 267 15.64 -3.03 -3.78
C SER A 267 15.23 -1.64 -4.29
N LYS A 268 14.34 -1.59 -5.28
CA LYS A 268 13.86 -0.35 -5.93
C LYS A 268 12.40 -0.03 -5.61
N VAL A 269 11.86 -0.54 -4.50
CA VAL A 269 10.52 -0.14 -4.07
C VAL A 269 10.50 1.35 -3.74
N MET A 270 9.47 2.05 -4.21
CA MET A 270 9.16 3.42 -3.86
C MET A 270 8.19 3.42 -2.68
N TYR A 271 8.43 4.26 -1.67
CA TYR A 271 7.54 4.45 -0.54
C TYR A 271 6.91 5.86 -0.56
N ASN A 272 5.62 5.94 -0.25
CA ASN A 272 4.88 7.18 -0.06
C ASN A 272 3.92 7.04 1.12
N TRP A 273 3.62 8.14 1.79
CA TRP A 273 2.39 8.29 2.55
C TRP A 273 1.96 9.75 2.50
N ASP A 274 0.67 9.99 2.65
CA ASP A 274 0.08 11.32 2.79
C ASP A 274 -1.08 11.29 3.80
N CYS A 275 -1.54 12.47 4.23
CA CYS A 275 -2.75 12.65 5.04
C CYS A 275 -3.46 13.96 4.65
N TYR A 276 -4.64 14.23 5.23
CA TYR A 276 -5.42 15.45 4.94
C TYR A 276 -4.78 16.72 5.49
#